data_AF-A0A1S3QPD5-F1
#
_entry.id   AF-A0A1S3QPD5-F1
#
_cell.length_a   1.000
_cell.length_b   1.000
_cell.length_c   1.000
_cell.angle_alpha   90.00
_cell.angle_beta   90.00
_cell.angle_gamma   90.00
#
_symmetry.space_group_name_H-M   'P 1'
#
loop_
_entity.id
_entity.type
_entity.pdbx_description
1 polymer ?
#
loop_
_entity_poly.entity_id
_entity_poly.type
_entity_poly.pdbx_seq_one_letter_code
_entity_poly.pdbx_strand_id
1 'polypeptide(L)'
;VELDSKFQNQTCGLCGDFNGVQIYDEFISNGDHLKTIDYGDIWKMNGPTETCTEIPGHTEQCEDQTELCEQLLTSLAFSSCKDLIATDSFIKACAEDMCHCGNSSSSSCACPTMSEYSRQCAHAGGKPQEWKTDQFCMKTCPLSMQYQECGSPCTDTCSNPKRNQHCEEHCTDGCFCPA
;
A
#
# COMPACT_ATOMS: atom_id res chain seq x y z
N VAL A 1 7.46 -2.45 -5.34
CA VAL A 1 8.67 -2.89 -6.08
C VAL A 1 9.86 -2.52 -5.24
N GLU A 2 10.82 -3.42 -5.08
CA GLU A 2 12.10 -3.13 -4.40
C GLU A 2 13.21 -3.23 -5.42
N LEU A 3 14.11 -2.24 -5.44
CA LEU A 3 15.24 -2.16 -6.35
C LEU A 3 16.52 -1.99 -5.55
N ASP A 4 17.55 -2.72 -5.97
CA ASP A 4 18.90 -2.53 -5.44
C ASP A 4 19.41 -1.12 -5.78
N SER A 5 20.16 -0.52 -4.85
CA SER A 5 20.78 0.80 -5.00
C SER A 5 21.57 1.00 -6.30
N LYS A 6 22.05 -0.08 -6.94
CA LYS A 6 22.72 -0.03 -8.24
C LYS A 6 21.85 0.53 -9.37
N PHE A 7 20.53 0.60 -9.20
CA PHE A 7 19.59 1.17 -10.17
C PHE A 7 19.30 2.67 -9.94
N GLN A 8 19.98 3.31 -8.98
CA GLN A 8 19.83 4.75 -8.72
C GLN A 8 20.11 5.56 -9.99
N ASN A 9 19.24 6.54 -10.30
CA ASN A 9 19.29 7.37 -11.51
C ASN A 9 19.16 6.59 -12.84
N GLN A 10 18.69 5.35 -12.81
CA GLN A 10 18.53 4.50 -14.00
C GLN A 10 17.08 4.07 -14.24
N THR A 11 16.17 4.40 -13.33
CA THR A 11 14.76 4.10 -13.50
C THR A 11 14.07 5.22 -14.26
N CYS A 12 12.91 4.88 -14.80
CA CYS A 12 11.96 5.81 -15.36
C CYS A 12 10.58 5.14 -15.26
N GLY A 13 9.51 5.91 -15.43
CA GLY A 13 8.15 5.40 -15.30
C GLY A 13 7.36 6.11 -14.20
N LEU A 14 6.18 5.56 -13.91
CA LEU A 14 5.29 6.05 -12.84
C LEU A 14 5.92 6.04 -11.45
N CYS A 15 6.95 5.22 -11.22
CA CYS A 15 7.70 5.16 -9.95
C CYS A 15 8.92 6.10 -9.91
N GLY A 16 9.13 6.91 -10.95
CA GLY A 16 10.18 7.91 -10.99
C GLY A 16 11.58 7.41 -11.34
N ASP A 17 12.57 8.25 -11.09
CA ASP A 17 13.96 8.06 -11.53
C ASP A 17 14.90 7.43 -10.47
N PHE A 18 14.35 7.21 -9.27
CA PHE A 18 15.04 6.62 -8.13
C PHE A 18 16.33 7.39 -7.79
N ASN A 19 16.33 8.72 -7.89
CA ASN A 19 17.49 9.56 -7.58
C ASN A 19 17.68 9.85 -6.07
N GLY A 20 16.61 9.70 -5.26
CA GLY A 20 16.61 9.96 -3.81
C GLY A 20 16.41 11.42 -3.41
N VAL A 21 15.96 12.29 -4.32
CA VAL A 21 15.81 13.74 -4.13
C VAL A 21 14.34 14.13 -4.13
N GLN A 22 13.76 14.29 -2.94
CA GLN A 22 12.33 14.59 -2.78
C GLN A 22 11.93 16.03 -3.14
N ILE A 23 12.88 16.98 -3.17
CA ILE A 23 12.60 18.40 -3.47
C ILE A 23 12.53 18.71 -4.97
N TYR A 24 13.18 17.85 -5.79
CA TYR A 24 13.15 17.90 -7.24
C TYR A 24 12.47 16.62 -7.70
N ASP A 25 11.20 16.50 -7.29
CA ASP A 25 10.40 15.33 -7.58
C ASP A 25 10.01 15.25 -9.06
N GLU A 26 9.44 14.12 -9.42
CA GLU A 26 9.05 13.78 -10.79
C GLU A 26 7.95 14.69 -11.34
N PHE A 27 7.28 15.46 -10.48
CA PHE A 27 6.22 16.37 -10.88
C PHE A 27 6.78 17.72 -11.37
N ILE A 28 8.08 18.01 -11.24
CA ILE A 28 8.66 19.24 -11.78
C ILE A 28 9.12 19.03 -13.22
N SER A 29 8.53 19.77 -14.16
CA SER A 29 8.89 19.74 -15.58
C SER A 29 9.03 21.16 -16.13
N ASN A 30 10.20 21.49 -16.69
CA ASN A 30 10.54 22.82 -17.23
C ASN A 30 10.32 24.00 -16.27
N GLY A 31 10.36 23.75 -14.96
CA GLY A 31 10.14 24.78 -13.93
C GLY A 31 8.70 24.91 -13.43
N ASP A 32 7.76 24.16 -14.02
CA ASP A 32 6.37 24.09 -13.58
C ASP A 32 6.10 22.77 -12.83
N HIS A 33 5.15 22.80 -11.88
CA HIS A 33 4.71 21.60 -11.16
C HIS A 33 3.48 21.00 -11.85
N LEU A 34 3.65 19.80 -12.39
CA LEU A 34 2.61 19.01 -13.05
C LEU A 34 1.56 18.55 -12.04
N LYS A 35 0.32 18.34 -12.50
CA LYS A 35 -0.67 17.61 -11.72
C LYS A 35 -0.37 16.11 -11.79
N THR A 36 -0.84 15.36 -10.80
CA THR A 36 -0.67 13.90 -10.77
C THR A 36 -1.21 13.20 -12.01
N ILE A 37 -2.37 13.65 -12.53
CA ILE A 37 -2.95 13.11 -13.77
C ILE A 37 -2.06 13.41 -14.99
N ASP A 38 -1.54 14.63 -15.11
CA ASP A 38 -0.67 15.02 -16.22
C ASP A 38 0.63 14.20 -16.21
N TYR A 39 1.17 13.90 -15.02
CA TYR A 39 2.32 13.01 -14.87
C TYR A 39 2.00 11.56 -15.26
N GLY A 40 0.83 11.06 -14.87
CA GLY A 40 0.35 9.73 -15.24
C GLY A 40 0.24 9.56 -16.76
N ASP A 41 -0.30 10.56 -17.44
CA ASP A 41 -0.54 10.55 -18.89
C ASP A 41 0.76 10.52 -19.70
N ILE A 42 1.87 11.09 -19.19
CA ILE A 42 3.20 11.01 -19.82
C ILE A 42 3.68 9.56 -19.96
N TRP A 43 3.30 8.70 -19.01
CA TRP A 43 3.69 7.29 -18.97
C TRP A 43 2.66 6.36 -19.60
N LYS A 44 1.61 6.90 -20.22
CA LYS A 44 0.59 6.11 -20.90
C LYS A 44 1.15 5.36 -22.10
N MET A 45 0.77 4.10 -22.23
CA MET A 45 1.13 3.25 -23.35
C MET A 45 -0.13 2.79 -24.10
N ASN A 46 -0.18 3.02 -25.41
CA ASN A 46 -1.24 2.48 -26.26
C ASN A 46 -0.87 1.07 -26.74
N GLY A 47 -1.89 0.23 -26.90
CA GLY A 47 -1.72 -1.05 -27.57
C GLY A 47 -1.57 -0.88 -29.09
N PRO A 48 -1.13 -1.91 -29.81
CA PRO A 48 -1.00 -1.86 -31.27
C PRO A 48 -2.34 -1.60 -32.00
N THR A 49 -3.45 -2.03 -31.40
CA THR A 49 -4.80 -1.96 -31.97
C THR A 49 -5.79 -1.17 -31.12
N GLU A 50 -5.37 -0.73 -29.93
CA GLU A 50 -6.24 -0.13 -28.92
C GLU A 50 -5.58 1.12 -28.36
N THR A 51 -6.37 2.18 -28.24
CA THR A 51 -5.94 3.43 -27.60
C THR A 51 -6.54 3.49 -26.21
N CYS A 52 -5.70 3.73 -25.21
CA CYS A 52 -6.17 4.05 -23.87
C CYS A 52 -6.63 5.51 -23.87
N THR A 53 -7.95 5.70 -23.78
CA THR A 53 -8.57 7.02 -23.72
C THR A 53 -8.46 7.58 -22.30
N GLU A 54 -8.04 8.84 -22.19
CA GLU A 54 -8.00 9.51 -20.90
C GLU A 54 -9.40 9.61 -20.32
N ILE A 55 -9.50 9.29 -19.03
CA ILE A 55 -10.72 9.49 -18.26
C ILE A 55 -10.52 10.80 -17.49
N PRO A 56 -11.46 11.76 -17.60
CA PRO A 56 -11.40 12.96 -16.77
C PRO A 56 -11.29 12.56 -15.30
N GLY A 57 -10.42 13.24 -14.55
CA GLY A 57 -10.29 13.00 -13.11
C GLY A 57 -11.64 13.05 -12.41
N HIS A 58 -11.88 12.12 -11.47
CA HIS A 58 -13.09 12.12 -10.67
C HIS A 58 -13.14 13.40 -9.83
N THR A 59 -14.14 14.25 -10.08
CA THR A 59 -14.40 15.45 -9.29
C THR A 59 -15.63 15.28 -8.39
N GLU A 60 -15.94 14.04 -7.99
CA GLU A 60 -17.07 13.80 -7.10
C GLU A 60 -16.77 14.40 -5.73
N GLN A 61 -17.63 15.33 -5.32
CA GLN A 61 -17.55 15.92 -4.01
C GLN A 61 -18.17 14.95 -3.00
N CYS A 62 -17.33 14.35 -2.17
CA CYS A 62 -17.72 13.43 -1.11
C CYS A 62 -17.52 14.10 0.26
N GLU A 63 -18.02 13.43 1.30
CA GLU A 63 -17.74 13.81 2.68
C GLU A 63 -16.27 13.52 3.01
N ASP A 64 -15.60 14.49 3.65
CA ASP A 64 -14.21 14.33 4.08
C ASP A 64 -14.11 13.29 5.21
N GLN A 65 -13.40 12.19 4.93
CA GLN A 65 -13.18 11.10 5.88
C GLN A 65 -11.80 11.15 6.57
N THR A 66 -11.08 12.27 6.45
CA THR A 66 -9.72 12.43 6.99
C THR A 66 -9.65 12.08 8.48
N GLU A 67 -10.59 12.57 9.30
CA GLU A 67 -10.61 12.31 10.75
C GLU A 67 -10.76 10.82 11.07
N LEU A 68 -11.62 10.10 10.34
CA LEU A 68 -11.79 8.66 10.54
C LEU A 68 -10.52 7.90 10.14
N CYS A 69 -9.93 8.25 8.99
CA CYS A 69 -8.69 7.63 8.51
C CYS A 69 -7.52 7.89 9.46
N GLU A 70 -7.43 9.08 10.06
CA GLU A 70 -6.45 9.40 11.11
C GLU A 70 -6.65 8.51 12.34
N GLN A 71 -7.89 8.38 12.84
CA GLN A 71 -8.20 7.51 13.98
C GLN A 71 -7.84 6.04 13.72
N LEU A 72 -8.10 5.53 12.50
CA LEU A 72 -7.80 4.17 12.10
C LEU A 72 -6.30 3.90 12.03
N LEU A 73 -5.55 4.78 11.35
CA LEU A 73 -4.11 4.60 11.08
C LEU A 73 -3.21 4.97 12.27
N THR A 74 -3.74 5.72 13.25
CA THR A 74 -3.04 6.04 14.51
C THR A 74 -3.47 5.18 15.69
N SER A 75 -4.30 4.16 15.45
CA SER A 75 -4.72 3.20 16.47
C SER A 75 -3.54 2.45 17.11
N LEU A 76 -3.77 1.88 18.30
CA LEU A 76 -2.72 1.17 19.05
C LEU A 76 -2.07 0.03 18.26
N ALA A 77 -2.81 -0.57 17.32
CA ALA A 77 -2.29 -1.63 16.47
C ALA A 77 -1.11 -1.19 15.60
N PHE A 78 -1.04 0.10 15.27
CA PHE A 78 0.03 0.69 14.47
C PHE A 78 1.02 1.55 15.28
N SER A 79 1.01 1.43 16.60
CA SER A 79 1.90 2.22 17.47
C SER A 79 3.39 2.08 17.15
N SER A 80 3.81 0.93 16.62
CA SER A 80 5.20 0.68 16.18
C SER A 80 5.55 1.24 14.80
N CYS A 81 4.56 1.77 14.08
CA CYS A 81 4.69 2.29 12.71
C CYS A 81 4.87 3.81 12.67
N LYS A 82 4.39 4.49 13.72
CA LYS A 82 4.53 5.93 13.90
C LYS A 82 6.03 6.26 13.88
N ASP A 83 6.45 7.10 12.94
CA ASP A 83 7.85 7.50 12.66
C ASP A 83 8.68 6.57 11.75
N LEU A 84 8.20 5.37 11.39
CA LEU A 84 8.88 4.51 10.42
C LEU A 84 8.46 4.79 8.98
N ILE A 85 7.21 5.23 8.79
CA ILE A 85 6.60 5.49 7.48
C ILE A 85 5.77 6.77 7.52
N ALA A 86 5.57 7.39 6.37
CA ALA A 86 4.83 8.66 6.24
C ALA A 86 3.32 8.46 6.40
N THR A 87 2.82 8.36 7.64
CA THR A 87 1.41 8.11 7.97
C THR A 87 0.45 9.09 7.28
N ASP A 88 0.83 10.37 7.17
CA ASP A 88 0.00 11.42 6.55
C ASP A 88 -0.37 11.10 5.09
N SER A 89 0.54 10.47 4.33
CA SER A 89 0.27 10.06 2.94
C SER A 89 -0.79 8.96 2.88
N PHE A 90 -0.78 8.03 3.84
CA PHE A 90 -1.78 6.97 3.94
C PHE A 90 -3.13 7.48 4.43
N ILE A 91 -3.16 8.48 5.31
CA ILE A 91 -4.40 9.13 5.74
C ILE A 91 -5.10 9.78 4.54
N LYS A 92 -4.35 10.51 3.70
CA LYS A 92 -4.91 11.11 2.47
C LYS A 92 -5.42 10.07 1.50
N ALA A 93 -4.64 9.01 1.24
CA ALA A 93 -5.06 7.91 0.37
C ALA A 93 -6.31 7.20 0.91
N CYS A 94 -6.40 6.97 2.22
CA CYS A 94 -7.59 6.39 2.86
C CYS A 94 -8.83 7.28 2.67
N ALA A 95 -8.69 8.59 2.84
CA ALA A 95 -9.79 9.52 2.64
C ALA A 95 -10.27 9.53 1.18
N GLU A 96 -9.35 9.48 0.21
CA GLU A 96 -9.66 9.36 -1.22
C GLU A 96 -10.34 8.01 -1.56
N ASP A 97 -9.83 6.89 -1.04
CA ASP A 97 -10.44 5.57 -1.24
C ASP A 97 -11.87 5.52 -0.68
N MET A 98 -12.08 6.11 0.48
CA MET A 98 -13.40 6.22 1.09
C MET A 98 -14.33 7.16 0.33
N CYS A 99 -13.79 8.23 -0.25
CA CYS A 99 -14.52 9.19 -1.07
C CYS A 99 -15.12 8.55 -2.33
N HIS A 100 -14.33 7.69 -2.99
CA HIS A 100 -14.71 6.98 -4.21
C HIS A 100 -15.37 5.63 -3.96
N CYS A 101 -15.60 5.31 -2.69
CA CYS A 101 -16.40 4.18 -2.27
C CYS A 101 -17.86 4.48 -2.61
N GLY A 102 -18.42 3.78 -3.60
CA GLY A 102 -19.84 3.92 -3.96
C GLY A 102 -20.80 3.51 -2.82
N ASN A 103 -21.94 2.88 -3.13
CA ASN A 103 -22.93 2.47 -2.10
C ASN A 103 -22.47 1.33 -1.14
N SER A 104 -21.20 0.91 -1.19
CA SER A 104 -20.63 -0.01 -0.21
C SER A 104 -20.46 0.66 1.16
N SER A 105 -20.55 -0.11 2.24
CA SER A 105 -20.26 0.41 3.58
C SER A 105 -18.88 1.08 3.59
N SER A 106 -18.86 2.38 3.87
CA SER A 106 -17.68 3.27 3.77
C SER A 106 -16.41 2.72 4.43
N SER A 107 -16.56 1.94 5.50
CA SER A 107 -15.45 1.32 6.23
C SER A 107 -14.68 0.25 5.44
N SER A 108 -15.31 -0.43 4.48
CA SER A 108 -14.64 -1.49 3.70
C SER A 108 -13.63 -0.95 2.68
N CYS A 109 -13.79 0.29 2.25
CA CYS A 109 -12.89 0.93 1.28
C CYS A 109 -11.59 1.42 1.89
N ALA A 110 -11.53 1.60 3.22
CA ALA A 110 -10.27 1.88 3.91
C ALA A 110 -9.35 0.64 3.99
N CYS A 111 -9.90 -0.58 3.86
CA CYS A 111 -9.17 -1.82 4.09
C CYS A 111 -7.91 -2.00 3.22
N PRO A 112 -7.92 -1.71 1.90
CA PRO A 112 -6.72 -1.83 1.07
C PRO A 112 -5.60 -0.90 1.52
N THR A 113 -5.90 0.38 1.74
CA THR A 113 -4.92 1.37 2.22
C THR A 113 -4.39 1.01 3.61
N MET A 114 -5.24 0.55 4.53
CA MET A 114 -4.80 0.08 5.84
C MET A 114 -3.93 -1.18 5.78
N SER A 115 -4.24 -2.10 4.85
CA SER A 115 -3.42 -3.30 4.63
C SER A 115 -2.06 -2.93 4.06
N GLU A 116 -2.00 -1.99 3.12
CA GLU A 116 -0.73 -1.49 2.59
C GLU A 116 0.08 -0.74 3.65
N TYR A 117 -0.56 0.05 4.51
CA TYR A 117 0.10 0.70 5.66
C TYR A 117 0.70 -0.35 6.63
N SER A 118 -0.05 -1.40 6.97
CA SER A 118 0.42 -2.52 7.78
C SER A 118 1.65 -3.18 7.14
N ARG A 119 1.58 -3.48 5.84
CA ARG A 119 2.66 -4.12 5.07
C ARG A 119 3.92 -3.24 5.00
N GLN A 120 3.76 -1.95 4.76
CA GLN A 120 4.89 -1.00 4.69
C GLN A 120 5.52 -0.78 6.07
N CYS A 121 4.72 -0.79 7.14
CA CYS A 121 5.23 -0.75 8.50
C CYS A 121 6.09 -1.99 8.80
N ALA A 122 5.59 -3.18 8.49
CA ALA A 122 6.35 -4.43 8.66
C ALA A 122 7.64 -4.43 7.82
N HIS A 123 7.57 -3.95 6.58
CA HIS A 123 8.72 -3.80 5.69
C HIS A 123 9.78 -2.85 6.27
N ALA A 124 9.38 -1.75 6.89
CA ALA A 124 10.27 -0.81 7.58
C ALA A 124 10.82 -1.33 8.93
N GLY A 125 10.49 -2.56 9.32
CA GLY A 125 10.94 -3.17 10.59
C GLY A 125 9.99 -2.96 11.78
N GLY A 126 8.84 -2.33 11.54
CA GLY A 126 7.76 -2.22 12.52
C GLY A 126 7.07 -3.55 12.78
N LYS A 127 6.19 -3.57 13.78
CA LYS A 127 5.44 -4.76 14.20
C LYS A 127 3.96 -4.40 14.34
N PRO A 128 3.23 -4.25 13.22
CA PRO A 128 1.80 -3.98 13.27
C PRO A 128 1.12 -5.13 14.04
N GLN A 129 0.19 -4.76 14.93
CA GLN A 129 -0.65 -5.72 15.63
C GLN A 129 -1.95 -5.94 14.84
N GLU A 130 -2.73 -6.92 15.26
CA GLU A 130 -4.04 -7.20 14.67
C GLU A 130 -4.96 -5.98 14.75
N TRP A 131 -5.35 -5.46 13.58
CA TRP A 131 -6.26 -4.31 13.45
C TRP A 131 -7.58 -4.67 12.76
N LYS A 132 -7.62 -5.84 12.10
CA LYS A 132 -8.84 -6.39 11.51
C LYS A 132 -9.71 -6.99 12.61
N THR A 133 -11.01 -6.82 12.49
CA THR A 133 -11.99 -7.36 13.43
C THR A 133 -13.16 -7.96 12.68
N ASP A 134 -14.04 -8.69 13.37
CA ASP A 134 -15.27 -9.24 12.77
C ASP A 134 -16.17 -8.17 12.13
N GLN A 135 -16.05 -6.92 12.57
CA GLN A 135 -16.84 -5.78 12.08
C GLN A 135 -16.07 -4.89 11.09
N PHE A 136 -14.75 -5.06 10.98
CA PHE A 136 -13.90 -4.18 10.20
C PHE A 136 -12.82 -4.96 9.47
N CYS A 137 -12.90 -4.98 8.13
CA CYS A 137 -11.93 -5.63 7.25
C CYS A 137 -11.68 -7.12 7.57
N MET A 138 -12.69 -7.81 8.09
CA MET A 138 -12.61 -9.22 8.48
C MET A 138 -11.96 -10.09 7.38
N LYS A 139 -10.99 -10.91 7.77
CA LYS A 139 -10.37 -11.91 6.91
C LYS A 139 -10.64 -13.30 7.49
N THR A 140 -11.12 -14.19 6.65
CA THR A 140 -11.33 -15.60 7.00
C THR A 140 -10.24 -16.45 6.35
N CYS A 141 -9.69 -17.37 7.15
CA CYS A 141 -8.67 -18.30 6.68
C CYS A 141 -9.29 -19.70 6.48
N PRO A 142 -8.85 -20.44 5.45
CA PRO A 142 -9.32 -21.80 5.24
C PRO A 142 -8.73 -22.75 6.29
N LEU A 143 -9.44 -23.86 6.52
CA LEU A 143 -9.00 -24.96 7.40
C LEU A 143 -8.71 -24.47 8.84
N SER A 144 -7.58 -24.89 9.41
CA SER A 144 -7.10 -24.50 10.74
C SER A 144 -6.07 -23.37 10.69
N MET A 145 -5.96 -22.64 9.58
CA MET A 145 -5.01 -21.54 9.44
C MET A 145 -5.50 -20.31 10.19
N GLN A 146 -4.56 -19.49 10.67
CA GLN A 146 -4.84 -18.26 11.41
C GLN A 146 -4.31 -17.06 10.63
N TYR A 147 -5.07 -15.98 10.63
CA TYR A 147 -4.63 -14.74 10.02
C TYR A 147 -3.56 -14.08 10.89
N GLN A 148 -2.50 -13.56 10.28
CA GLN A 148 -1.45 -12.79 10.95
C GLN A 148 -1.09 -11.58 10.08
N GLU A 149 -0.80 -10.44 10.71
CA GLU A 149 -0.34 -9.23 10.01
C GLU A 149 1.12 -9.32 9.54
N CYS A 150 1.90 -10.24 10.13
CA CYS A 150 3.31 -10.42 9.83
C CYS A 150 3.69 -11.89 10.04
N GLY A 151 3.47 -12.70 9.01
CA GLY A 151 3.96 -14.08 8.92
C GLY A 151 5.03 -14.22 7.83
N SER A 152 5.91 -15.21 7.97
CA SER A 152 6.93 -15.47 6.96
C SER A 152 6.27 -15.95 5.65
N PRO A 153 6.55 -15.32 4.50
CA PRO A 153 6.03 -15.80 3.20
C PRO A 153 6.64 -17.17 2.82
N CYS A 154 7.73 -17.56 3.47
CA CYS A 154 8.43 -18.82 3.25
C CYS A 154 7.94 -19.92 4.21
N THR A 155 6.65 -20.26 4.16
CA THR A 155 6.06 -21.30 5.02
C THR A 155 6.72 -22.67 4.80
N ASP A 156 7.05 -23.34 5.90
CA ASP A 156 7.50 -24.73 5.87
C ASP A 156 6.35 -25.64 5.42
N THR A 157 6.65 -26.52 4.47
CA THR A 157 5.68 -27.49 3.95
C THR A 157 6.18 -28.91 4.17
N CYS A 158 5.29 -29.90 4.06
CA CYS A 158 5.68 -31.31 4.23
C CYS A 158 6.81 -31.74 3.27
N SER A 159 6.90 -31.15 2.08
CA SER A 159 7.96 -31.42 1.11
C SER A 159 9.22 -30.55 1.31
N ASN A 160 9.09 -29.40 1.99
CA ASN A 160 10.20 -28.50 2.28
C ASN A 160 10.10 -27.96 3.73
N PRO A 161 10.58 -28.74 4.73
CA PRO A 161 10.34 -28.47 6.15
C PRO A 161 11.27 -27.40 6.76
N LYS A 162 12.16 -26.81 5.97
CA LYS A 162 13.13 -25.79 6.44
C LYS A 162 13.19 -24.57 5.52
N ARG A 163 12.12 -24.32 4.77
CA ARG A 163 12.06 -23.19 3.84
C ARG A 163 12.19 -21.86 4.58
N ASN A 164 11.59 -21.77 5.76
CA ASN A 164 11.56 -20.54 6.54
C ASN A 164 12.97 -20.10 7.02
N GLN A 165 13.90 -21.05 7.21
CA GLN A 165 15.26 -20.76 7.69
C GLN A 165 16.11 -19.94 6.72
N HIS A 166 15.72 -19.92 5.45
CA HIS A 166 16.44 -19.23 4.38
C HIS A 166 15.56 -18.19 3.68
N CYS A 167 14.55 -17.67 4.39
CA CYS A 167 13.70 -16.62 3.85
C CYS A 167 14.42 -15.28 3.91
N GLU A 168 14.75 -14.74 2.74
CA GLU A 168 15.29 -13.38 2.60
C GLU A 168 14.18 -12.33 2.42
N GLU A 169 12.92 -12.79 2.32
CA GLU A 169 11.76 -11.91 2.19
C GLU A 169 11.26 -11.42 3.55
N HIS A 170 10.76 -10.18 3.58
CA HIS A 170 10.09 -9.61 4.74
C HIS A 170 8.78 -10.36 5.02
N CYS A 171 8.31 -10.30 6.28
CA CYS A 171 7.01 -10.86 6.60
C CYS A 171 5.89 -10.16 5.81
N THR A 172 4.83 -10.90 5.53
CA THR A 172 3.62 -10.42 4.86
C THR A 172 2.41 -10.75 5.72
N ASP A 173 1.34 -10.01 5.52
CA ASP A 173 0.06 -10.38 6.10
C ASP A 173 -0.56 -11.55 5.32
N GLY A 174 -1.39 -12.35 6.00
CA GLY A 174 -2.01 -13.51 5.36
C GLY A 174 -2.44 -14.59 6.33
N CYS A 175 -2.84 -15.73 5.76
CA CYS A 175 -3.19 -16.93 6.51
C CYS A 175 -1.96 -17.82 6.66
N PHE A 176 -1.66 -18.21 7.89
CA PHE A 176 -0.50 -19.05 8.23
C PHE A 176 -0.90 -20.25 9.07
N CYS A 177 -0.03 -21.26 9.11
CA CYS A 177 -0.19 -22.39 10.02
C CYS A 177 -0.10 -21.90 11.48
N PRO A 178 -0.91 -22.46 12.39
CA PRO A 178 -0.73 -22.26 13.82
C PRO A 178 0.66 -22.69 14.30
N ALA A 179 1.12 -22.08 15.39
CA ALA A 179 2.36 -22.44 16.08
C ALA A 179 2.32 -23.84 16.70
#